data_AF-A0A3P8AM53-F1
#
_entry.id   AF-A0A3P8AM53-F1
#
_cell.length_a   1.000
_cell.length_b   1.000
_cell.length_c   1.000
_cell.angle_alpha   90.00
_cell.angle_beta   90.00
_cell.angle_gamma   90.00
#
_symmetry.space_group_name_H-M   'P 1'
#
loop_
_entity.id
_entity.type
_entity.pdbx_description
1 polymer ?
#
loop_
_entity_poly.entity_id
_entity_poly.type
_entity_poly.pdbx_seq_one_letter_code
_entity_poly.pdbx_strand_id
1 'polypeptide(L)'
;MYALALNDALAKGGTITNGTLITQEMWNRTFKGVTGVVRIDANGDRNADYSLLDMNPVTGDFEVSNGVEIYLQSKVFRCFELIINNILYIKILT
;
A
#
# COMPACT_ATOMS: atom_id res chain seq x y z
N MET A 1 8.18 -2.70 10.84
CA MET A 1 7.73 -3.99 10.27
C MET A 1 8.62 -5.14 10.70
N TYR A 2 9.85 -5.26 10.18
CA TYR A 2 10.77 -6.36 10.50
C TYR A 2 10.93 -6.62 12.01
N ALA A 3 11.18 -5.58 12.81
CA ALA A 3 11.34 -5.73 14.25
C ALA A 3 10.11 -6.34 14.96
N LEU A 4 8.89 -6.02 14.50
CA LEU A 4 7.67 -6.59 15.05
C LEU A 4 7.57 -8.08 14.72
N ALA A 5 7.81 -8.45 13.46
CA ALA A 5 7.78 -9.83 13.01
C ALA A 5 8.90 -10.67 13.66
N LEU A 6 10.09 -10.10 13.84
CA LEU A 6 11.20 -10.75 14.54
C LEU A 6 10.84 -11.02 16.01
N ASN A 7 10.24 -10.05 16.69
CA ASN A 7 9.79 -10.22 18.07
C ASN A 7 8.83 -11.42 18.20
N ASP A 8 7.87 -11.53 17.28
CA ASP A 8 6.89 -12.62 17.30
C ASP A 8 7.52 -13.97 16.93
N ALA A 9 8.47 -13.98 15.99
CA ALA A 9 9.24 -15.17 15.64
C ALA A 9 10.09 -15.69 16.82
N LEU A 10 10.71 -14.79 17.59
CA LEU A 10 11.46 -15.15 18.80
C LEU A 10 10.52 -15.68 19.89
N ALA A 11 9.34 -15.08 20.07
CA ALA A 11 8.33 -15.56 21.02
C ALA A 11 7.82 -16.98 20.68
N LYS A 12 7.87 -17.37 19.39
CA LYS A 12 7.56 -18.71 18.89
C LYS A 12 8.73 -19.71 18.99
N GLY A 13 9.86 -19.32 19.59
CA GLY A 13 11.06 -20.15 19.70
C GLY A 13 11.94 -20.19 18.45
N GLY A 14 11.69 -19.28 17.50
CA GLY A 14 12.54 -19.09 16.32
C GLY A 14 13.84 -18.36 16.65
N THR A 15 14.67 -18.17 15.62
CA THR A 15 15.93 -17.44 15.70
C THR A 15 15.94 -16.29 14.69
N ILE A 16 16.88 -15.35 14.85
CA ILE A 16 17.09 -14.24 13.89
C ILE A 16 17.40 -14.72 12.47
N THR A 17 17.89 -15.96 12.32
CA THR A 17 18.26 -16.57 11.04
C THR A 17 17.12 -17.35 10.39
N ASN A 18 16.00 -17.58 11.10
CA ASN A 18 14.82 -18.23 10.54
C ASN A 18 14.01 -17.25 9.68
N GLY A 19 14.55 -16.90 8.52
CA GLY A 19 13.97 -15.93 7.61
C GLY A 19 12.56 -16.30 7.14
N THR A 20 12.26 -17.60 6.98
CA THR A 20 10.93 -18.09 6.60
C THR A 20 9.90 -17.77 7.67
N LEU A 21 10.19 -18.08 8.94
CA LEU A 21 9.28 -17.76 10.04
C LEU A 21 9.09 -16.24 10.16
N ILE A 22 10.18 -15.47 10.15
CA ILE A 22 10.11 -14.01 10.24
C ILE A 22 9.26 -13.43 9.09
N THR A 23 9.42 -13.96 7.88
CA THR A 23 8.63 -13.51 6.71
C THR A 23 7.15 -13.89 6.84
N GLN A 24 6.84 -15.08 7.32
CA GLN A 24 5.47 -15.50 7.59
C GLN A 24 4.80 -14.61 8.66
N GLU A 25 5.54 -14.22 9.70
CA GLU A 25 5.02 -13.28 10.71
C GLU A 25 4.75 -11.87 10.12
N MET A 26 5.37 -11.49 9.01
CA MET A 26 5.08 -10.21 8.33
C MET A 26 3.76 -10.22 7.56
N TRP A 27 3.27 -11.39 7.15
CA TRP A 27 2.08 -11.52 6.30
C TRP A 27 0.80 -11.36 7.12
N ASN A 28 -0.29 -10.99 6.43
CA ASN A 28 -1.62 -10.80 7.03
C ASN A 28 -1.62 -9.88 8.27
N ARG A 29 -0.83 -8.81 8.23
CA ARG A 29 -0.55 -7.92 9.36
C ARG A 29 -0.93 -6.49 9.04
N THR A 30 -1.56 -5.82 10.00
CA THR A 30 -1.80 -4.36 9.97
C THR A 30 -1.03 -3.70 11.11
N PHE A 31 -0.31 -2.61 10.83
CA PHE A 31 0.43 -1.84 11.83
C PHE A 31 0.52 -0.35 11.46
N LYS A 32 0.79 0.51 12.44
CA LYS A 32 0.98 1.96 12.22
C LYS A 32 2.44 2.25 11.86
N GLY A 33 2.67 2.79 10.67
CA GLY A 33 3.94 3.33 10.21
C GLY A 33 4.03 4.85 10.36
N VAL A 34 5.15 5.42 9.91
CA VAL A 34 5.40 6.88 9.96
C VAL A 34 4.41 7.65 9.08
N THR A 35 4.08 7.10 7.92
CA THR A 35 3.20 7.73 6.92
C THR A 35 1.73 7.31 7.03
N GLY A 36 1.36 6.55 8.07
CA GLY A 36 -0.01 6.06 8.25
C GLY A 36 -0.10 4.56 8.50
N VAL A 37 -1.29 4.00 8.28
CA VAL A 37 -1.54 2.56 8.48
C VAL A 37 -0.92 1.78 7.33
N VAL A 38 -0.25 0.67 7.63
CA VAL A 38 0.33 -0.25 6.66
C VAL A 38 -0.34 -1.61 6.81
N ARG A 39 -0.77 -2.19 5.70
CA ARG A 39 -1.44 -3.49 5.63
C ARG A 39 -0.66 -4.41 4.68
N ILE A 40 -0.30 -5.58 5.16
CA ILE A 40 0.24 -6.67 4.34
C ILE A 40 -0.80 -7.77 4.28
N ASP A 41 -1.14 -8.22 3.08
CA ASP A 41 -2.12 -9.28 2.86
C ASP A 41 -1.57 -10.68 3.20
N ALA A 42 -2.41 -11.69 3.05
CA ALA A 42 -2.05 -13.08 3.32
C ALA A 42 -1.05 -13.68 2.31
N ASN A 43 -0.80 -13.02 1.18
CA ASN A 43 0.20 -13.40 0.19
C ASN A 43 1.55 -12.69 0.42
N GLY A 44 1.63 -11.79 1.42
CA GLY A 44 2.82 -11.02 1.71
C GLY A 44 2.97 -9.73 0.89
N ASP A 45 1.95 -9.37 0.12
CA ASP A 45 1.94 -8.14 -0.66
C ASP A 45 1.41 -6.99 0.19
N ARG A 46 1.92 -5.77 -0.02
CA ARG A 46 1.40 -4.58 0.64
C ARG A 46 0.14 -4.10 -0.05
N ASN A 47 -0.92 -3.85 0.72
CA ASN A 47 -2.05 -3.08 0.23
C ASN A 47 -1.60 -1.63 0.10
N ALA A 48 -1.67 -1.10 -1.12
CA ALA A 48 -1.32 0.28 -1.40
C ALA A 48 -2.60 1.13 -1.37
N ASP A 49 -2.51 2.24 -0.64
CA ASP A 49 -3.55 3.26 -0.63
C ASP A 49 -3.23 4.23 -1.77
N TYR A 50 -4.23 4.60 -2.55
CA TYR A 50 -4.06 5.52 -3.68
C TYR A 50 -4.99 6.70 -3.54
N SER A 51 -4.53 7.86 -4.02
CA SER A 51 -5.37 9.04 -4.17
C SER A 51 -5.53 9.39 -5.65
N LEU A 52 -6.76 9.73 -6.03
CA LEU A 52 -7.01 10.41 -7.29
C LEU A 52 -6.84 11.90 -7.10
N LEU A 53 -6.11 12.52 -8.01
CA LEU A 53 -5.99 13.96 -8.09
C LEU A 53 -6.69 14.43 -9.36
N ASP A 54 -7.54 15.45 -9.21
CA ASP A 54 -8.23 16.11 -10.30
C ASP A 54 -7.68 17.53 -10.48
N MET A 55 -7.71 18.03 -11.71
CA MET A 55 -7.22 19.37 -12.04
C MET A 55 -8.30 20.42 -11.77
N ASN A 56 -7.94 21.43 -10.98
CA ASN A 56 -8.74 22.64 -10.85
C ASN A 56 -8.77 23.39 -12.20
N PRO A 57 -9.92 23.57 -12.85
CA PRO A 57 -10.00 24.16 -14.19
C PRO A 57 -9.66 25.66 -14.22
N VAL A 58 -9.63 26.33 -13.06
CA VAL A 58 -9.35 27.76 -12.94
C VAL A 58 -7.86 28.01 -12.69
N THR A 59 -7.24 27.23 -11.81
CA THR A 59 -5.83 27.41 -11.44
C THR A 59 -4.87 26.50 -12.21
N GLY A 60 -5.36 25.38 -12.72
CA GLY A 60 -4.56 24.31 -13.35
C GLY A 60 -3.86 23.40 -12.34
N ASP A 61 -4.07 23.61 -11.04
CA ASP A 61 -3.44 22.80 -9.99
C ASP A 61 -4.15 21.47 -9.80
N PHE A 62 -3.39 20.43 -9.44
CA PHE A 62 -3.95 19.12 -9.11
C PHE A 62 -4.21 19.01 -7.61
N GLU A 63 -5.46 18.70 -7.25
CA GLU A 63 -5.92 18.55 -5.87
C GLU A 63 -6.52 17.16 -5.67
N VAL A 64 -6.45 16.63 -4.44
CA VAL A 64 -7.07 15.34 -4.13
C VAL A 64 -8.58 15.43 -4.35
N SER A 65 -9.13 14.53 -5.16
CA SER A 65 -10.57 14.53 -5.45
C SER A 65 -11.34 14.06 -4.22
N ASN A 66 -12.13 14.97 -3.65
CA ASN A 66 -12.96 14.65 -2.48
C ASN A 66 -14.08 13.68 -2.89
N GLY A 67 -14.07 12.47 -2.33
CA GLY A 67 -15.14 11.49 -2.48
C GLY A 67 -14.81 10.25 -3.32
N VAL A 68 -13.56 10.07 -3.77
CA VAL A 68 -13.14 8.84 -4.47
C VAL A 68 -11.96 8.20 -3.74
N GLU A 69 -12.26 7.17 -2.94
CA GLU A 69 -11.25 6.30 -2.34
C GLU A 69 -11.14 5.02 -3.16
N ILE A 70 -10.00 4.80 -3.82
CA ILE A 70 -9.78 3.59 -4.63
C ILE A 70 -8.91 2.60 -3.88
N TYR A 71 -9.49 1.46 -3.54
CA TYR A 71 -8.77 0.31 -3.01
C TYR A 71 -8.29 -0.56 -4.18
N LEU A 72 -7.08 -0.31 -4.69
CA LEU A 72 -6.47 -1.18 -5.70
C LEU A 72 -5.66 -2.29 -5.01
N GLN A 73 -5.97 -3.54 -5.37
CA GLN A 73 -5.14 -4.69 -5.03
C GLN A 73 -3.88 -4.70 -5.91
N SER A 74 -2.77 -5.23 -5.36
CA SER A 74 -1.40 -5.15 -5.90
C SER A 74 -1.24 -5.57 -7.38
N LYS A 75 -2.17 -6.35 -7.94
CA LYS A 75 -2.05 -6.95 -9.28
C LYS A 75 -2.74 -6.21 -10.42
N VAL A 76 -3.51 -5.14 -10.15
CA VAL A 76 -4.30 -4.44 -11.20
C VAL A 76 -3.66 -3.11 -11.64
N PHE A 77 -2.61 -2.66 -10.96
CA PHE A 77 -2.11 -1.28 -11.07
C PHE A 77 -1.60 -0.87 -12.47
N ARG A 78 -0.77 -1.70 -13.12
CA ARG A 78 -0.13 -1.31 -14.41
C ARG A 78 -1.12 -1.06 -15.55
N CYS A 79 -2.21 -1.81 -15.62
CA CYS A 79 -3.21 -1.60 -16.67
C CYS A 79 -4.13 -0.41 -16.37
N PHE A 80 -4.35 -0.11 -15.10
CA PHE A 80 -5.26 0.96 -14.68
C PHE A 80 -4.63 2.36 -14.85
N GLU A 81 -3.32 2.52 -14.60
CA GLU A 81 -2.60 3.79 -14.85
C GLU A 81 -2.64 4.23 -16.32
N LEU A 82 -2.50 3.29 -17.26
CA LEU A 82 -2.46 3.61 -18.69
C LEU A 82 -3.82 4.10 -19.22
N ILE A 83 -4.92 3.59 -18.67
CA ILE A 83 -6.29 3.95 -19.06
C ILE A 83 -6.68 5.32 -18.49
N ILE A 84 -6.38 5.57 -17.20
CA ILE A 84 -6.76 6.82 -16.54
C ILE A 84 -5.98 8.02 -17.10
N ASN A 85 -4.66 7.92 -17.26
CA ASN A 85 -3.85 9.04 -17.74
C ASN A 85 -4.15 9.48 -19.18
N ASN A 86 -4.84 8.65 -19.98
CA ASN A 86 -5.14 8.96 -21.40
C ASN A 86 -6.57 9.49 -21.65
N ILE A 87 -7.48 9.43 -20.68
CA ILE A 87 -8.91 9.66 -20.96
C ILE A 87 -9.50 10.81 -20.12
N LEU A 88 -9.01 11.04 -18.90
CA LEU A 88 -9.39 12.17 -18.07
C LEU A 88 -8.11 12.77 -17.47
N TYR A 89 -8.02 14.09 -17.32
CA TYR A 89 -6.89 14.80 -16.70
C TYR A 89 -6.74 14.48 -15.20
N ILE A 90 -6.59 13.20 -14.86
CA ILE A 90 -6.56 12.65 -13.51
C ILE A 90 -5.18 12.04 -13.29
N LYS A 91 -4.57 12.39 -12.16
CA LYS A 91 -3.27 11.86 -11.74
C LYS A 91 -3.47 10.92 -10.55
N ILE A 92 -2.82 9.75 -10.58
CA ILE A 92 -2.80 8.81 -9.46
C ILE A 92 -1.53 9.05 -8.64
N LEU A 93 -1.66 9.15 -7.32
CA LEU A 93 -0.53 9.16 -6.38
C LEU A 93 -0.52 7.88 -5.53
N THR A 94 0.69 7.37 -5.30
CA THR A 94 1.03 6.20 -4.46
C THR A 94 1.53 6.60 -3.09
#